data_AF-A0A967JXC4-F1
#
_entry.id   AF-A0A967JXC4-F1
#
_cell.length_a   1.000
_cell.length_b   1.000
_cell.length_c   1.000
_cell.angle_alpha   90.00
_cell.angle_beta   90.00
_cell.angle_gamma   90.00
#
_symmetry.space_group_name_H-M   'P 1'
#
loop_
_entity.id
_entity.type
_entity.pdbx_description
1 polymer ?
#
loop_
_entity_poly.entity_id
_entity_poly.type
_entity_poly.pdbx_seq_one_letter_code
_entity_poly.pdbx_strand_id
1 'polypeptide(L)' 'LVVLARGAGWVAVDKPAGVPVHPLRADERGSVLAAVAARHPEVQGVGEGGLRSGVVHRLDVGTSGVLLVATAEDAWQRL' A
#
# COMPACT_ATOMS: atom_id res chain seq x y z
N LEU A 1 -2.75 11.14 1.87
CA LEU A 1 -2.13 10.31 0.82
C LEU A 1 -2.48 10.88 -0.55
N VAL A 2 -1.49 11.20 -1.37
CA VAL A 2 -1.67 11.65 -2.76
C VAL A 2 -1.55 10.43 -3.67
N VAL A 3 -2.47 10.28 -4.61
CA VAL A 3 -2.38 9.24 -5.66
C VAL A 3 -1.71 9.86 -6.87
N LEU A 4 -0.61 9.29 -7.31
CA LEU A 4 0.19 9.79 -8.44
C LEU A 4 -0.25 9.18 -9.77
N ALA A 5 -0.56 7.87 -9.76
CA ALA A 5 -1.04 7.16 -10.94
C ALA A 5 -1.85 5.93 -10.54
N ARG A 6 -2.64 5.42 -11.50
CA ARG A 6 -3.38 4.16 -11.39
C ARG A 6 -3.23 3.37 -12.68
N GLY A 7 -3.17 2.06 -12.56
CA GLY A 7 -3.20 1.13 -13.69
C GLY A 7 -4.14 -0.04 -13.42
N ALA A 8 -4.10 -1.03 -14.30
CA ALA A 8 -4.88 -2.25 -14.12
C ALA A 8 -4.36 -3.04 -12.91
N GLY A 9 -5.10 -2.99 -11.80
CA GLY A 9 -4.79 -3.75 -10.58
C GLY A 9 -3.69 -3.16 -9.70
N TRP A 10 -3.30 -1.89 -9.88
CA TRP A 10 -2.33 -1.24 -9.01
C TRP A 10 -2.55 0.27 -8.90
N VAL A 11 -2.04 0.85 -7.80
CA VAL A 11 -2.00 2.29 -7.55
C VAL A 11 -0.60 2.73 -7.11
N ALA A 12 -0.12 3.85 -7.64
CA ALA A 12 1.10 4.50 -7.17
C ALA A 12 0.73 5.70 -6.31
N VAL A 13 1.31 5.77 -5.11
CA VAL A 13 1.03 6.81 -4.12
C VAL A 13 2.31 7.53 -3.72
N ASP A 14 2.19 8.81 -3.41
CA ASP A 14 3.29 9.59 -2.82
C ASP A 14 3.32 9.34 -1.31
N LYS A 15 4.27 8.52 -0.87
CA LYS A 15 4.48 8.24 0.55
C LYS A 15 5.32 9.37 1.16
N PRO A 16 4.85 10.06 2.21
CA PRO A 16 5.68 10.98 2.97
C PRO A 16 6.70 10.25 3.86
N ALA A 17 7.80 10.92 4.18
CA ALA A 17 8.71 10.49 5.24
C ALA A 17 7.99 10.53 6.61
N GLY A 18 8.39 9.66 7.53
CA GLY A 18 7.78 9.50 8.86
C GLY A 18 6.54 8.60 8.90
N VAL A 19 6.04 8.12 7.75
CA VAL A 19 4.84 7.26 7.69
C VAL A 19 5.23 5.82 7.33
N PRO A 20 4.84 4.80 8.11
CA PRO A 20 5.11 3.40 7.78
C PRO A 20 4.29 2.96 6.57
N VAL A 21 4.84 2.04 5.77
CA VAL A 21 4.14 1.46 4.60
C VAL A 21 2.91 0.69 5.05
N HIS A 22 3.07 -0.21 6.00
CA HIS A 22 2.02 -1.09 6.48
C HIS A 22 2.03 -1.19 8.02
N PRO A 23 0.89 -1.50 8.65
CA PRO A 23 0.82 -1.67 10.10
C PRO A 23 1.71 -2.83 10.59
N LEU A 24 2.33 -2.67 11.76
CA LEU A 24 2.94 -3.79 12.50
C LEU A 24 1.93 -4.48 13.41
N ARG A 25 0.86 -3.77 13.77
CA ARG A 25 -0.23 -4.24 14.64
C ARG A 25 -1.58 -3.90 14.04
N ALA A 26 -2.61 -4.69 14.35
CA ALA A 26 -3.94 -4.53 13.76
C ALA A 26 -4.67 -3.24 14.16
N ASP A 27 -4.30 -2.63 15.30
CA ASP A 27 -4.86 -1.40 15.82
C ASP A 27 -4.20 -0.12 15.24
N GLU A 28 -3.06 -0.25 14.56
CA GLU A 28 -2.36 0.87 13.95
C GLU A 28 -3.06 1.35 12.66
N ARG A 29 -3.52 2.59 12.66
CA ARG A 29 -4.21 3.21 11.51
C ARG A 29 -3.35 4.21 10.72
N GLY A 30 -2.14 4.51 11.21
CA GLY A 30 -1.27 5.57 10.70
C GLY A 30 -0.36 5.18 9.53
N SER A 31 -0.65 4.10 8.79
CA SER A 31 0.18 3.62 7.69
C SER A 31 -0.34 4.03 6.32
N VAL A 32 0.51 3.95 5.30
CA VAL A 32 0.09 4.14 3.91
C VAL A 32 -0.99 3.12 3.53
N LEU A 33 -0.80 1.85 3.87
CA LEU A 33 -1.78 0.80 3.59
C LEU A 33 -3.14 1.08 4.22
N ALA A 34 -3.19 1.56 5.46
CA ALA A 34 -4.47 1.96 6.09
C ALA A 34 -5.17 3.08 5.30
N ALA A 35 -4.41 4.08 4.84
CA ALA A 35 -4.95 5.16 4.01
C ALA A 35 -5.36 4.69 2.60
N VAL A 36 -4.64 3.72 2.02
CA VAL A 36 -5.01 3.08 0.74
C VAL A 36 -6.28 2.26 0.92
N ALA A 37 -6.35 1.37 1.90
CA ALA A 37 -7.50 0.51 2.16
C ALA A 37 -8.79 1.29 2.44
N ALA A 38 -8.69 2.48 3.04
CA ALA A 38 -9.84 3.36 3.25
C ALA A 38 -10.43 3.92 1.94
N ARG A 39 -9.65 3.95 0.85
CA ARG A 39 -10.06 4.48 -0.48
C ARG A 39 -10.18 3.39 -1.54
N HIS A 40 -9.50 2.27 -1.33
CA HIS A 40 -9.35 1.12 -2.21
C HIS A 40 -9.55 -0.16 -1.40
N PRO A 41 -10.78 -0.44 -0.92
CA PRO A 41 -11.06 -1.61 -0.09
C PRO A 41 -10.74 -2.94 -0.79
N GLU A 42 -10.73 -2.96 -2.12
CA GLU A 42 -10.32 -4.11 -2.95
C GLU A 42 -8.87 -4.58 -2.69
N VAL A 43 -8.02 -3.74 -2.09
CA VAL A 43 -6.66 -4.14 -1.68
C VAL A 43 -6.68 -5.27 -0.66
N GLN A 44 -7.74 -5.37 0.16
CA GLN A 44 -7.82 -6.31 1.28
C GLN A 44 -7.79 -7.76 0.79
N GLY A 45 -6.82 -8.52 1.29
CA GLY A 45 -6.65 -9.94 0.92
C GLY A 45 -5.83 -10.18 -0.35
N VAL A 46 -5.35 -9.13 -1.03
CA VAL A 46 -4.41 -9.24 -2.15
C VAL A 46 -3.01 -9.60 -1.64
N GLY A 47 -2.35 -10.57 -2.28
CA GLY A 47 -0.98 -10.99 -1.95
C GLY A 47 -0.87 -11.64 -0.57
N GLU A 48 0.11 -11.20 0.24
CA GLU A 48 0.28 -11.70 1.62
C GLU A 48 -0.98 -11.49 2.51
N GLY A 49 -1.86 -10.57 2.12
CA GLY A 49 -3.10 -10.30 2.84
C GLY A 49 -2.88 -9.68 4.23
N GLY A 50 -3.97 -9.58 5.00
CA GLY A 50 -3.96 -9.01 6.35
C GLY A 50 -3.26 -7.65 6.42
N LEU A 51 -2.30 -7.52 7.33
CA LEU A 51 -1.53 -6.29 7.55
C LEU A 51 -0.56 -5.94 6.42
N ARG A 52 -0.41 -6.79 5.39
CA ARG A 52 0.48 -6.56 4.24
C ARG A 52 -0.24 -6.64 2.90
N SER A 53 -1.57 -6.59 2.94
CA SER A 53 -2.43 -6.63 1.75
C SER A 53 -1.94 -5.66 0.66
N GLY A 54 -1.71 -6.16 -0.55
CA GLY A 54 -1.31 -5.36 -1.71
C GLY A 54 0.11 -4.77 -1.67
N VAL A 55 0.92 -5.01 -0.63
CA VAL A 55 2.29 -4.52 -0.57
C VAL A 55 3.17 -5.31 -1.55
N VAL A 56 3.80 -4.62 -2.50
CA VAL A 56 4.72 -5.21 -3.50
C VAL A 56 6.18 -4.83 -3.26
N HIS A 57 6.41 -3.67 -2.64
CA HIS A 57 7.72 -3.26 -2.14
C HIS A 57 7.54 -2.33 -0.94
N ARG A 58 8.64 -1.97 -0.27
CA ARG A 58 8.60 -1.04 0.86
C ARG A 58 9.62 0.08 0.72
N LEU A 59 9.31 1.20 1.37
CA LEU A 59 10.23 2.28 1.69
C LEU A 59 10.37 2.33 3.21
N ASP A 60 11.56 2.65 3.71
CA ASP A 60 11.75 2.84 5.15
C ASP A 60 10.92 4.03 5.67
N VAL A 61 10.66 4.04 6.98
CA VAL A 61 9.77 5.03 7.61
C VAL A 61 10.23 6.46 7.27
N GLY A 62 11.53 6.75 7.42
CA GLY A 62 12.11 8.06 7.10
C GLY A 62 12.25 8.39 5.61
N THR A 63 11.95 7.46 4.71
CA THR A 63 12.07 7.66 3.26
C THR A 63 10.76 8.15 2.67
N SER A 64 10.79 9.21 1.85
CA SER A 64 9.66 9.64 1.02
C SER A 64 9.80 9.13 -0.41
N GLY A 65 8.69 9.11 -1.16
CA GLY A 65 8.70 8.82 -2.59
C GLY A 65 7.56 7.92 -3.03
N VAL A 66 7.69 7.44 -4.27
CA VAL A 66 6.65 6.62 -4.91
C VAL A 66 6.60 5.23 -4.28
N LEU A 67 5.40 4.83 -3.85
CA LEU A 67 5.10 3.49 -3.39
C LEU A 67 4.00 2.89 -4.28
N LEU A 68 4.26 1.73 -4.88
CA LEU A 68 3.21 0.95 -5.53
C LEU A 68 2.48 0.06 -4.52
N VAL A 69 1.17 -0.06 -4.71
CA VAL A 69 0.30 -1.00 -4.01
C VAL A 69 -0.54 -1.73 -5.05
N ALA A 70 -0.51 -3.06 -5.03
CA ALA A 70 -1.36 -3.90 -5.86
C ALA A 70 -2.78 -3.95 -5.29
N THR A 71 -3.78 -3.77 -6.14
CA THR A 71 -5.21 -3.86 -5.82
C THR A 71 -5.89 -5.07 -6.44
N ALA A 72 -5.13 -5.94 -7.10
CA ALA A 72 -5.59 -7.22 -7.63
C ALA A 72 -4.47 -8.27 -7.56
N GLU A 73 -4.86 -9.54 -7.41
CA GLU A 73 -3.91 -10.66 -7.25
C GLU A 73 -2.96 -10.81 -8.44
N ASP A 74 -3.49 -10.76 -9.67
CA ASP A 74 -2.69 -10.83 -10.90
C ASP A 74 -1.63 -9.73 -10.99
N ALA A 75 -1.92 -8.55 -10.43
CA ALA A 75 -0.96 -7.44 -10.42
C ALA A 75 0.09 -7.63 -9.33
N TRP A 76 -0.29 -8.12 -8.15
CA TRP A 76 0.65 -8.44 -7.07
C TRP A 76 1.66 -9.51 -7.49
N GLN A 77 1.22 -10.54 -8.21
CA GLN A 77 2.11 -11.60 -8.69
C GLN A 77 3.12 -11.13 -9.76
N ARG A 78 2.82 -10.03 -10.46
CA ARG A 78 3.66 -9.48 -11.54
C ARG A 78 4.64 -8.39 -11.07
N LEU A 79 4.39 -7.79 -9.91
CA LEU A 79 5.10 -6.63 -9.37
C LEU A 79 6.00 -7.04 -8.20
#